data_AF-A0A182GTL9-F1
#
_entry.id   AF-A0A182GTL9-F1
#
_cell.length_a   1.000
_cell.length_b   1.000
_cell.length_c   1.000
_cell.angle_alpha   90.00
_cell.angle_beta   90.00
_cell.angle_gamma   90.00
#
_symmetry.space_group_name_H-M   'P 1'
#
loop_
_entity.id
_entity.type
_entity.pdbx_description
1 polymer ?
#
loop_
_entity_poly.entity_id
_entity_poly.type
_entity_poly.pdbx_seq_one_letter_code
_entity_poly.pdbx_strand_id
1 'polypeptide(L)'
;MKWYMLVSIVWWVTFLLVVLTVASPDGYLKMYPVQSQFDPCYDEDRPRRCVPDFVNAAFGVPIVASSTCGLRGPEEVCDSQELRGPCHQCDDTIPRKRYPASALTDVNNSNNVTCWRSEAIPTPMGFNEPPDNVTLTLSLGKKYELTYVSLTFCPGAVKPDSIAIYKSADFGKSWQPFQFYSSQCRKVYGRPNRATITKANEQEARCTDAHRHMGESTGIQGSRIAFSTLEGRPSAADFDSSPVLQDWVTATDIRVVFHRLQMPQESIEDLFLLGSPQVPPSFRQKKASFGYNAIDNYEEATDSTIAVPTVPTLTHHYAVSDFAVGGRCKCNGHASRCVLGRDDDLVCDCKHHTAGRDCERCKPFHFDRPWGRANARESNECKGK
;
A
#
# COMPACT_ATOMS: atom_id res chain seq x y z
N MET A 1 43.78 -67.03 -26.08
CA MET A 1 42.93 -66.38 -25.05
C MET A 1 43.70 -65.56 -24.00
N LYS A 2 44.92 -65.92 -23.58
CA LYS A 2 45.67 -65.16 -22.55
C LYS A 2 46.13 -63.73 -22.97
N TRP A 3 46.35 -63.48 -24.26
CA TRP A 3 46.85 -62.19 -24.74
C TRP A 3 45.78 -61.09 -24.77
N TYR A 4 44.56 -61.42 -25.19
CA TYR A 4 43.42 -60.48 -25.18
C TYR A 4 43.06 -60.01 -23.76
N MET A 5 43.19 -60.89 -22.77
CA MET A 5 42.89 -60.56 -21.38
C MET A 5 43.90 -59.56 -20.80
N LEU A 6 45.19 -59.70 -21.14
CA LEU A 6 46.24 -58.76 -20.73
C LEU A 6 46.07 -57.39 -21.38
N VAL A 7 45.73 -57.32 -22.66
CA VAL A 7 45.49 -56.04 -23.36
C VAL A 7 44.27 -55.33 -22.77
N SER A 8 43.19 -56.06 -22.47
CA SER A 8 42.00 -55.48 -21.84
C SER A 8 42.29 -54.95 -20.43
N ILE A 9 43.06 -55.67 -19.62
CA ILE A 9 43.42 -55.22 -18.27
C ILE A 9 44.29 -53.96 -18.33
N VAL A 10 45.29 -53.93 -19.22
CA VAL A 10 46.14 -52.74 -19.40
C VAL A 10 45.29 -51.55 -19.85
N TRP A 11 44.36 -51.74 -20.78
CA TRP A 11 43.48 -50.67 -21.26
C TRP A 11 42.57 -50.13 -20.17
N TRP A 12 41.98 -51.01 -19.35
CA TRP A 12 41.15 -50.62 -18.22
C TRP A 12 41.95 -49.91 -17.13
N VAL A 13 43.17 -50.37 -16.82
CA VAL A 13 44.05 -49.72 -15.84
C VAL A 13 44.51 -48.35 -16.34
N THR A 14 44.85 -48.22 -17.63
CA THR A 14 45.17 -46.91 -18.22
C THR A 14 43.97 -45.98 -18.25
N PHE A 15 42.76 -46.50 -18.52
CA PHE A 15 41.55 -45.71 -18.51
C PHE A 15 41.21 -45.24 -17.09
N LEU A 16 41.34 -46.11 -16.09
CA LEU A 16 41.11 -45.76 -14.68
C LEU A 16 42.12 -44.73 -14.17
N LEU A 17 43.39 -44.84 -14.56
CA LEU A 17 44.43 -43.87 -14.22
C LEU A 17 44.18 -42.52 -14.88
N VAL A 18 43.75 -42.48 -16.14
CA VAL A 18 43.38 -41.24 -16.83
C VAL A 18 42.17 -40.57 -16.14
N VAL A 19 41.14 -41.34 -15.80
CA VAL A 19 39.96 -40.81 -15.08
C VAL A 19 40.34 -40.27 -13.69
N LEU A 20 41.27 -40.92 -12.97
CA LEU A 20 41.78 -40.44 -11.68
C LEU A 20 42.66 -39.18 -11.82
N THR A 21 43.38 -38.99 -12.92
CA THR A 21 44.17 -37.76 -13.17
C THR A 21 43.34 -36.57 -13.67
N VAL A 22 42.16 -36.81 -14.25
CA VAL A 22 41.26 -35.74 -14.74
C VAL A 22 40.23 -35.33 -13.66
N ALA A 23 40.03 -36.16 -12.63
CA ALA A 23 39.18 -35.85 -11.48
C ALA A 23 39.91 -35.03 -10.40
N SER A 24 40.43 -33.84 -10.76
CA SER A 24 40.80 -32.84 -9.76
C SER A 24 39.54 -32.06 -9.36
N PRO A 25 39.16 -31.99 -8.07
CA PRO A 25 37.94 -31.30 -7.64
C PRO A 25 38.09 -29.76 -7.60
N ASP A 26 39.22 -29.21 -8.03
CA ASP A 26 39.57 -27.80 -7.82
C ASP A 26 39.16 -26.84 -8.95
N GLY A 27 38.44 -27.32 -9.97
CA GLY A 27 38.12 -26.53 -11.17
C GLY A 27 36.74 -25.87 -11.23
N TYR A 28 35.77 -26.27 -10.40
CA TYR A 28 34.34 -25.96 -10.65
C TYR A 28 33.61 -25.18 -9.53
N LEU A 29 34.32 -24.67 -8.52
CA LEU A 29 33.71 -23.89 -7.41
C LEU A 29 34.29 -22.47 -7.22
N LYS A 30 34.72 -21.81 -8.29
CA LYS A 30 35.03 -20.36 -8.26
C LYS A 30 34.43 -19.61 -9.44
N MET A 31 33.11 -19.67 -9.57
CA MET A 31 32.32 -18.66 -10.26
C MET A 31 31.10 -18.25 -9.41
N TYR A 32 31.34 -18.03 -8.12
CA TYR A 32 30.66 -16.93 -7.47
C TYR A 32 31.53 -15.70 -7.75
N PRO A 33 30.97 -14.53 -8.10
CA PRO A 33 31.79 -13.33 -8.02
C PRO A 33 32.34 -13.31 -6.60
N VAL A 34 33.67 -13.24 -6.47
CA VAL A 34 34.27 -12.71 -5.25
C VAL A 34 33.70 -11.31 -5.17
N GLN A 35 32.57 -11.17 -4.47
CA GLN A 35 32.00 -9.88 -4.16
C GLN A 35 33.06 -9.28 -3.23
N SER A 36 33.95 -8.47 -3.81
CA SER A 36 34.83 -7.62 -3.03
C SER A 36 33.96 -7.01 -1.95
N GLN A 37 34.35 -7.12 -0.68
CA GLN A 37 33.65 -6.50 0.44
C GLN A 37 33.74 -4.97 0.31
N PHE A 38 33.08 -4.43 -0.71
CA PHE A 38 32.95 -3.02 -0.95
C PHE A 38 31.85 -2.55 -0.02
N ASP A 39 32.24 -2.02 1.13
CA ASP A 39 31.30 -1.37 2.03
C ASP A 39 30.92 -0.02 1.40
N PRO A 40 29.67 0.17 0.94
CA PRO A 40 29.28 1.39 0.25
C PRO A 40 29.31 2.63 1.17
N CYS A 41 29.52 2.46 2.48
CA CYS A 41 29.73 3.55 3.43
C CYS A 41 31.15 4.14 3.39
N TYR A 42 32.10 3.52 2.67
CA TYR A 42 33.48 3.99 2.59
C TYR A 42 33.93 4.07 1.12
N ASP A 43 34.73 5.09 0.81
CA ASP A 43 35.42 5.25 -0.47
C ASP A 43 36.92 5.37 -0.19
N GLU A 44 37.67 4.29 -0.48
CA GLU A 44 39.10 4.19 -0.13
C GLU A 44 39.35 4.61 1.34
N ASP A 45 38.59 4.02 2.27
CA ASP A 45 38.56 4.31 3.71
C ASP A 45 38.00 5.68 4.15
N ARG A 46 37.67 6.58 3.21
CA ARG A 46 36.98 7.83 3.56
C ARG A 46 35.49 7.58 3.78
N PRO A 47 34.93 7.98 4.93
CA PRO A 47 33.51 7.78 5.20
C PRO A 47 32.66 8.64 4.26
N ARG A 48 31.65 8.04 3.64
CA ARG A 48 30.66 8.71 2.79
C ARG A 48 29.25 8.27 3.16
N ARG A 49 28.25 9.09 2.86
CA ARG A 49 26.85 8.71 3.12
C ARG A 49 26.50 7.38 2.43
N CYS A 50 25.87 6.48 3.18
CA CYS A 50 25.32 5.24 2.68
C CYS A 50 23.90 5.06 3.22
N VAL A 51 22.99 4.57 2.38
CA VAL A 51 21.60 4.34 2.75
C VAL A 51 21.20 2.92 2.37
N PRO A 52 20.26 2.28 3.08
CA PRO A 52 19.76 0.98 2.71
C PRO A 52 19.03 1.00 1.37
N ASP A 53 18.95 -0.17 0.74
CA ASP A 53 18.20 -0.36 -0.51
C ASP A 53 16.73 0.04 -0.36
N PHE A 54 16.14 0.42 -1.49
CA PHE A 54 14.72 0.71 -1.57
C PHE A 54 13.93 -0.60 -1.66
N VAL A 55 12.90 -0.74 -0.82
CA VAL A 55 12.10 -1.96 -0.72
C VAL A 55 10.60 -1.65 -0.58
N ASN A 56 9.75 -2.63 -0.90
CA ASN A 56 8.38 -2.64 -0.40
C ASN A 56 8.41 -3.17 1.04
N ALA A 57 8.34 -2.28 2.02
CA ALA A 57 8.42 -2.61 3.43
C ALA A 57 7.17 -3.37 3.95
N ALA A 58 6.09 -3.41 3.16
CA ALA A 58 4.89 -4.18 3.49
C ALA A 58 5.01 -5.66 3.09
N PHE A 59 5.88 -6.01 2.15
CA PHE A 59 5.93 -7.35 1.57
C PHE A 59 6.21 -8.43 2.62
N GLY A 60 5.35 -9.44 2.68
CA GLY A 60 5.41 -10.54 3.65
C GLY A 60 5.09 -10.15 5.09
N VAL A 61 4.80 -8.88 5.38
CA VAL A 61 4.46 -8.42 6.72
C VAL A 61 2.97 -8.65 6.98
N PRO A 62 2.58 -9.26 8.11
CA PRO A 62 1.17 -9.47 8.43
C PRO A 62 0.45 -8.14 8.65
N ILE A 63 -0.71 -7.98 8.02
CA ILE A 63 -1.60 -6.83 8.19
C ILE A 63 -2.77 -7.23 9.09
N VAL A 64 -3.10 -6.34 10.03
CA VAL A 64 -4.29 -6.46 10.88
C VAL A 64 -5.44 -5.70 10.22
N ALA A 65 -6.45 -6.44 9.74
CA ALA A 65 -7.69 -5.89 9.22
C ALA A 65 -8.78 -5.89 10.30
N SER A 66 -9.56 -4.81 10.43
CA SER A 66 -10.67 -4.76 11.41
C SER A 66 -11.90 -5.56 10.98
N SER A 67 -12.04 -5.85 9.70
CA SER A 67 -13.12 -6.65 9.13
C SER A 67 -12.56 -7.56 8.04
N THR A 68 -13.06 -8.78 7.92
CA THR A 68 -12.69 -9.73 6.86
C THR A 68 -13.86 -10.68 6.66
N CYS A 69 -14.29 -10.85 5.42
CA CYS A 69 -15.46 -11.66 5.09
C CYS A 69 -15.28 -13.14 5.50
N GLY A 70 -16.38 -13.82 5.81
CA GLY A 70 -16.37 -15.29 5.98
C GLY A 70 -15.92 -15.79 7.36
N LEU A 71 -15.51 -14.89 8.28
CA LEU A 71 -15.06 -15.26 9.62
C LEU A 71 -16.20 -15.69 10.56
N ARG A 72 -17.41 -15.15 10.36
CA ARG A 72 -18.60 -15.44 11.19
C ARG A 72 -19.57 -16.43 10.55
N GLY A 73 -19.19 -16.99 9.40
CA GLY A 73 -20.00 -17.87 8.57
C GLY A 73 -19.98 -17.43 7.10
N PRO A 74 -20.53 -18.24 6.19
CA PRO A 74 -20.54 -17.92 4.78
C PRO A 74 -21.39 -16.68 4.48
N GLU A 75 -20.83 -15.74 3.73
CA GLU A 75 -21.50 -14.50 3.32
C GLU A 75 -21.42 -14.31 1.80
N GLU A 76 -22.38 -13.57 1.22
CA GLU A 76 -22.40 -13.26 -0.21
C GLU A 76 -21.89 -11.83 -0.45
N VAL A 77 -20.90 -11.71 -1.33
CA VAL A 77 -20.13 -10.49 -1.57
C VAL A 77 -20.09 -10.21 -3.07
N CYS A 78 -20.46 -9.00 -3.51
CA CYS A 78 -20.63 -8.65 -4.93
C CYS A 78 -19.72 -7.48 -5.33
N ASP A 79 -18.83 -7.68 -6.31
CA ASP A 79 -17.83 -6.66 -6.72
C ASP A 79 -18.40 -5.42 -7.41
N SER A 80 -19.59 -5.54 -8.01
CA SER A 80 -20.23 -4.48 -8.77
C SER A 80 -21.44 -3.91 -8.04
N GLN A 81 -21.66 -2.61 -8.24
CA GLN A 81 -22.89 -1.90 -7.88
C GLN A 81 -24.09 -2.26 -8.77
N GLU A 82 -23.87 -2.94 -9.89
CA GLU A 82 -24.95 -3.42 -10.74
C GLU A 82 -25.59 -4.67 -10.14
N LEU A 83 -26.93 -4.73 -10.06
CA LEU A 83 -27.71 -5.88 -9.56
C LEU A 83 -27.42 -7.23 -10.26
N ARG A 84 -26.62 -7.24 -11.34
CA ARG A 84 -26.21 -8.43 -12.10
C ARG A 84 -24.70 -8.66 -12.10
N GLY A 85 -23.97 -8.04 -11.17
CA GLY A 85 -22.55 -8.33 -10.98
C GLY A 85 -22.31 -9.78 -10.54
N PRO A 86 -21.12 -10.35 -10.81
CA PRO A 86 -20.76 -11.65 -10.27
C PRO A 86 -20.63 -11.54 -8.74
N CYS A 87 -21.60 -12.12 -8.03
CA CYS A 87 -21.53 -12.30 -6.59
C CYS A 87 -20.80 -13.61 -6.28
N HIS A 88 -20.00 -13.57 -5.23
CA HIS A 88 -19.21 -14.71 -4.79
C HIS A 88 -19.49 -14.98 -3.31
N GLN A 89 -19.56 -16.26 -2.96
CA GLN A 89 -19.64 -16.68 -1.57
C GLN A 89 -18.25 -16.55 -0.94
N CYS A 90 -18.13 -15.75 0.11
CA CYS A 90 -16.96 -15.69 0.97
C CYS A 90 -17.14 -16.61 2.18
N ASP A 91 -16.18 -17.51 2.37
CA ASP A 91 -16.16 -18.47 3.47
C ASP A 91 -14.71 -18.76 3.84
N ASP A 92 -14.30 -18.38 5.05
CA ASP A 92 -12.91 -18.54 5.51
C ASP A 92 -12.52 -20.02 5.70
N THR A 93 -13.51 -20.90 5.89
CA THR A 93 -13.29 -22.35 6.06
C THR A 93 -12.91 -23.05 4.75
N ILE A 94 -13.22 -22.44 3.60
CA ILE A 94 -12.97 -22.99 2.27
C ILE A 94 -11.77 -22.27 1.62
N PRO A 95 -10.62 -22.93 1.41
CA PRO A 95 -9.41 -22.27 0.90
C PRO A 95 -9.53 -21.53 -0.43
N ARG A 96 -10.48 -21.92 -1.29
CA ARG A 96 -10.76 -21.26 -2.58
C ARG A 96 -11.72 -20.07 -2.49
N LYS A 97 -12.38 -19.89 -1.35
CA LYS A 97 -13.40 -18.86 -1.10
C LYS A 97 -13.05 -17.94 0.07
N ARG A 98 -11.84 -18.08 0.63
CA ARG A 98 -11.31 -17.20 1.67
C ARG A 98 -10.58 -16.01 1.05
N TYR A 99 -10.70 -14.85 1.67
CA TYR A 99 -10.05 -13.60 1.24
C TYR A 99 -9.31 -12.94 2.41
N PRO A 100 -8.25 -13.58 2.93
CA PRO A 100 -7.59 -13.17 4.17
C PRO A 100 -6.73 -11.91 3.98
N ALA A 101 -6.47 -11.19 5.08
CA ALA A 101 -5.61 -10.00 5.07
C ALA A 101 -4.15 -10.29 4.64
N SER A 102 -3.70 -11.55 4.69
CA SER A 102 -2.39 -11.96 4.17
C SER A 102 -2.24 -11.78 2.66
N ALA A 103 -3.36 -11.72 1.91
CA ALA A 103 -3.36 -11.44 0.48
C ALA A 103 -3.06 -9.96 0.15
N LEU A 104 -2.90 -9.11 1.15
CA LEU A 104 -2.54 -7.70 0.93
C LEU A 104 -1.03 -7.52 0.72
N THR A 105 -0.22 -8.45 1.19
CA THR A 105 1.25 -8.32 1.25
C THR A 105 1.98 -9.51 0.67
N ASP A 106 1.27 -10.41 -0.02
CA ASP A 106 1.85 -11.55 -0.72
C ASP A 106 2.47 -11.14 -2.08
N VAL A 107 2.86 -12.13 -2.88
CA VAL A 107 3.40 -11.88 -4.21
C VAL A 107 2.26 -11.51 -5.15
N ASN A 108 2.13 -10.22 -5.44
CA ASN A 108 1.14 -9.73 -6.39
C ASN A 108 1.49 -10.15 -7.83
N ASN A 109 0.69 -11.04 -8.41
CA ASN A 109 0.79 -11.50 -9.79
C ASN A 109 -0.43 -11.06 -10.59
N SER A 110 -0.23 -10.27 -11.65
CA SER A 110 -1.32 -9.75 -12.48
C SER A 110 -2.16 -10.85 -13.16
N ASN A 111 -1.62 -12.05 -13.36
CA ASN A 111 -2.35 -13.18 -13.93
C ASN A 111 -3.13 -14.01 -12.90
N ASN A 112 -2.76 -13.90 -11.62
CA ASN A 112 -3.39 -14.64 -10.53
C ASN A 112 -3.47 -13.74 -9.30
N VAL A 113 -4.44 -12.84 -9.33
CA VAL A 113 -4.61 -11.81 -8.30
C VAL A 113 -5.27 -12.42 -7.08
N THR A 114 -4.58 -12.36 -5.95
CA THR A 114 -5.13 -12.62 -4.62
C THR A 114 -5.76 -11.35 -4.08
N CYS A 115 -6.76 -11.51 -3.22
CA CYS A 115 -7.56 -10.40 -2.73
C CYS A 115 -7.91 -10.59 -1.26
N TRP A 116 -7.85 -9.50 -0.52
CA TRP A 116 -8.55 -9.35 0.75
C TRP A 116 -9.91 -8.68 0.51
N ARG A 117 -10.93 -9.07 1.29
CA ARG A 117 -12.27 -8.50 1.25
C ARG A 117 -12.79 -8.24 2.66
N SER A 118 -13.40 -7.08 2.88
CA SER A 118 -14.12 -6.79 4.12
C SER A 118 -15.44 -7.56 4.19
N GLU A 119 -16.02 -7.63 5.38
CA GLU A 119 -17.43 -8.04 5.53
C GLU A 119 -18.35 -7.08 4.75
N ALA A 120 -19.56 -7.55 4.47
CA ALA A 120 -20.60 -6.76 3.80
C ALA A 120 -21.04 -5.56 4.65
N ILE A 121 -21.01 -4.38 4.04
CA ILE A 121 -21.32 -3.08 4.64
C ILE A 121 -22.69 -2.60 4.13
N PRO A 122 -23.55 -2.09 5.02
CA PRO A 122 -24.82 -1.49 4.62
C PRO A 122 -24.61 -0.31 3.67
N THR A 123 -25.47 -0.19 2.65
CA THR A 123 -25.48 1.00 1.81
C THR A 123 -25.89 2.22 2.64
N PRO A 124 -25.14 3.33 2.60
CA PRO A 124 -25.50 4.49 3.38
C PRO A 124 -26.79 5.12 2.86
N MET A 125 -27.82 5.17 3.70
CA MET A 125 -29.15 5.69 3.36
C MET A 125 -29.24 7.21 3.42
N GLY A 126 -28.19 7.88 3.93
CA GLY A 126 -28.16 9.34 4.04
C GLY A 126 -26.77 9.91 4.29
N PHE A 127 -26.66 11.23 4.12
CA PHE A 127 -25.40 11.95 4.32
C PHE A 127 -24.93 11.92 5.79
N ASN A 128 -25.86 11.96 6.74
CA ASN A 128 -25.56 12.04 8.18
C ASN A 128 -25.26 10.69 8.85
N GLU A 129 -25.27 9.59 8.09
CA GLU A 129 -24.88 8.30 8.65
C GLU A 129 -23.39 8.27 9.01
N PRO A 130 -23.01 7.53 10.07
CA PRO A 130 -21.63 7.42 10.48
C PRO A 130 -20.77 6.82 9.34
N PRO A 131 -19.50 7.25 9.20
CA PRO A 131 -18.60 6.65 8.24
C PRO A 131 -18.32 5.18 8.60
N ASP A 132 -17.99 4.39 7.59
CA ASP A 132 -17.44 3.05 7.76
C ASP A 132 -16.16 3.11 8.61
N ASN A 133 -15.89 2.02 9.33
CA ASN A 133 -14.71 1.90 10.18
C ASN A 133 -13.93 0.63 9.85
N VAL A 134 -13.71 0.40 8.56
CA VAL A 134 -12.83 -0.68 8.09
C VAL A 134 -11.41 -0.15 8.02
N THR A 135 -10.50 -0.83 8.71
CA THR A 135 -9.12 -0.39 8.85
C THR A 135 -8.15 -1.49 8.48
N LEU A 136 -7.04 -1.10 7.85
CA LEU A 136 -5.89 -1.95 7.61
C LEU A 136 -4.69 -1.34 8.33
N THR A 137 -4.14 -2.05 9.31
CA THR A 137 -2.98 -1.59 10.08
C THR A 137 -1.77 -2.47 9.79
N LEU A 138 -0.69 -1.83 9.34
CA LEU A 138 0.59 -2.44 9.03
C LEU A 138 1.66 -1.91 9.99
N SER A 139 2.30 -2.81 10.72
CA SER A 139 3.42 -2.49 11.61
C SER A 139 4.74 -2.93 10.99
N LEU A 140 5.61 -1.98 10.66
CA LEU A 140 6.88 -2.24 9.96
C LEU A 140 7.97 -2.75 10.90
N GLY A 141 7.75 -2.67 12.23
CA GLY A 141 8.71 -3.09 13.26
C GLY A 141 9.96 -2.21 13.36
N LYS A 142 10.14 -1.20 12.50
CA LYS A 142 11.31 -0.31 12.46
C LYS A 142 10.92 1.02 11.82
N LYS A 143 11.65 2.10 12.09
CA LYS A 143 11.47 3.35 11.36
C LYS A 143 11.96 3.22 9.92
N TYR A 144 11.10 3.62 8.99
CA TYR A 144 11.38 3.74 7.56
C TYR A 144 11.24 5.21 7.12
N GLU A 145 11.99 5.59 6.09
CA GLU A 145 11.76 6.81 5.31
C GLU A 145 10.92 6.43 4.09
N LEU A 146 9.62 6.76 4.15
CA LEU A 146 8.63 6.36 3.17
C LEU A 146 8.64 7.29 1.95
N THR A 147 8.65 6.68 0.76
CA THR A 147 8.50 7.38 -0.52
C THR A 147 7.06 7.35 -0.99
N TYR A 148 6.40 6.21 -0.87
CA TYR A 148 4.98 6.10 -1.23
C TYR A 148 4.23 5.06 -0.40
N VAL A 149 2.92 5.22 -0.34
CA VAL A 149 1.96 4.20 0.09
C VAL A 149 0.99 3.98 -1.05
N SER A 150 0.74 2.72 -1.43
CA SER A 150 -0.22 2.44 -2.50
C SER A 150 -1.08 1.22 -2.22
N LEU A 151 -2.34 1.34 -2.62
CA LEU A 151 -3.35 0.30 -2.56
C LEU A 151 -3.79 0.00 -3.99
N THR A 152 -3.75 -1.28 -4.36
CA THR A 152 -4.33 -1.78 -5.60
C THR A 152 -5.61 -2.50 -5.24
N PHE A 153 -6.72 -2.10 -5.88
CA PHE A 153 -8.04 -2.67 -5.66
C PHE A 153 -8.24 -3.89 -6.57
N CYS A 154 -9.06 -4.82 -6.09
CA CYS A 154 -9.35 -6.06 -6.81
C CYS A 154 -9.98 -5.80 -8.18
N PRO A 155 -9.75 -6.69 -9.17
CA PRO A 155 -10.39 -6.56 -10.48
C PRO A 155 -11.91 -6.50 -10.35
N GLY A 156 -12.54 -5.49 -10.94
CA GLY A 156 -13.99 -5.29 -10.87
C GLY A 156 -14.50 -4.60 -9.59
N ALA A 157 -13.67 -4.47 -8.55
CA ALA A 157 -14.06 -3.78 -7.31
C ALA A 157 -14.07 -2.26 -7.49
N VAL A 158 -15.04 -1.62 -6.84
CA VAL A 158 -15.19 -0.16 -6.84
C VAL A 158 -14.13 0.49 -5.93
N LYS A 159 -13.51 1.58 -6.40
CA LYS A 159 -12.63 2.39 -5.55
C LYS A 159 -13.46 3.16 -4.52
N PRO A 160 -13.03 3.17 -3.25
CA PRO A 160 -13.70 3.95 -2.22
C PRO A 160 -13.62 5.44 -2.52
N ASP A 161 -14.75 6.14 -2.35
CA ASP A 161 -14.80 7.59 -2.45
C ASP A 161 -13.98 8.27 -1.36
N SER A 162 -14.10 7.81 -0.11
CA SER A 162 -13.49 8.46 1.03
C SER A 162 -12.59 7.52 1.81
N ILE A 163 -11.27 7.78 1.76
CA ILE A 163 -10.24 7.06 2.52
C ILE A 163 -9.29 8.02 3.21
N ALA A 164 -8.71 7.57 4.31
CA ALA A 164 -7.69 8.29 5.05
C ALA A 164 -6.50 7.38 5.34
N ILE A 165 -5.30 7.88 5.09
CA ILE A 165 -4.04 7.22 5.41
C ILE A 165 -3.45 7.95 6.61
N TYR A 166 -3.15 7.21 7.66
CA TYR A 166 -2.48 7.65 8.88
C TYR A 166 -1.13 6.95 8.99
N LYS A 167 -0.20 7.60 9.70
CA LYS A 167 1.08 7.01 10.08
C LYS A 167 1.33 7.15 11.57
N SER A 168 2.13 6.26 12.11
CA SER A 168 2.77 6.40 13.42
C SER A 168 4.28 6.52 13.22
N ALA A 169 4.95 7.28 14.09
CA ALA A 169 6.42 7.34 14.15
C ALA A 169 6.98 6.78 15.48
N ASP A 170 6.09 6.24 16.32
CA ASP A 170 6.34 5.84 17.70
C ASP A 170 5.79 4.43 18.02
N PHE A 171 5.78 3.55 17.02
CA PHE A 171 5.37 2.14 17.12
C PHE A 171 3.90 1.96 17.52
N GLY A 172 3.02 2.72 16.86
CA GLY A 172 1.56 2.61 16.99
C GLY A 172 0.93 3.34 18.18
N LYS A 173 1.73 4.07 18.99
CA LYS A 173 1.25 4.78 20.19
C LYS A 173 0.45 6.04 19.83
N SER A 174 0.93 6.82 18.86
CA SER A 174 0.24 7.97 18.32
C SER A 174 0.07 7.86 16.81
N TRP A 175 -1.00 8.47 16.31
CA TRP A 175 -1.39 8.41 14.91
C TRP A 175 -1.56 9.84 14.39
N GLN A 176 -0.85 10.15 13.32
CA GLN A 176 -0.95 11.42 12.62
C GLN A 176 -1.50 11.22 11.20
N PRO A 177 -2.33 12.15 10.71
CA PRO A 177 -2.86 12.06 9.35
C PRO A 177 -1.73 12.21 8.34
N PHE A 178 -1.76 11.38 7.29
CA PHE A 178 -0.73 11.35 6.26
C PHE A 178 -1.27 11.82 4.91
N GLN A 179 -2.45 11.33 4.52
CA GLN A 179 -3.14 11.72 3.29
C GLN A 179 -4.65 11.44 3.39
N PHE A 180 -5.47 12.33 2.82
CA PHE A 180 -6.91 12.13 2.69
C PHE A 180 -7.31 12.08 1.23
N TYR A 181 -8.28 11.22 0.92
CA TYR A 181 -8.94 11.16 -0.37
C TYR A 181 -10.45 11.20 -0.15
N SER A 182 -11.15 12.10 -0.85
CA SER A 182 -12.61 12.25 -0.80
C SER A 182 -13.10 13.10 -1.95
N SER A 183 -14.28 12.83 -2.51
CA SER A 183 -14.95 13.79 -3.41
C SER A 183 -15.43 15.04 -2.69
N GLN A 184 -15.75 14.93 -1.39
CA GLN A 184 -16.30 16.01 -0.57
C GLN A 184 -15.38 16.30 0.63
N CYS A 185 -14.09 16.55 0.36
CA CYS A 185 -13.05 16.84 1.36
C CYS A 185 -13.48 17.79 2.48
N ARG A 186 -14.20 18.86 2.14
CA ARG A 186 -14.64 19.87 3.11
C ARG A 186 -15.73 19.34 4.03
N LYS A 187 -16.66 18.54 3.51
CA LYS A 187 -17.76 18.00 4.33
C LYS A 187 -17.31 16.78 5.15
N VAL A 188 -16.49 15.90 4.57
CA VAL A 188 -16.06 14.65 5.23
C VAL A 188 -14.92 14.88 6.23
N TYR A 189 -13.92 15.70 5.86
CA TYR A 189 -12.71 15.90 6.66
C TYR A 189 -12.50 17.32 7.16
N GLY A 190 -13.41 18.26 6.83
CA GLY A 190 -13.23 19.68 7.16
C GLY A 190 -12.12 20.37 6.34
N ARG A 191 -11.49 19.66 5.39
CA ARG A 191 -10.27 20.12 4.68
C ARG A 191 -10.58 20.67 3.28
N PRO A 192 -9.85 21.70 2.82
CA PRO A 192 -9.94 22.14 1.43
C PRO A 192 -9.47 21.05 0.45
N ASN A 193 -10.12 20.95 -0.70
CA ASN A 193 -9.72 20.04 -1.78
C ASN A 193 -8.46 20.59 -2.48
N ARG A 194 -7.43 19.76 -2.64
CA ARG A 194 -6.14 20.08 -3.31
C ARG A 194 -5.47 21.35 -2.77
N ALA A 195 -5.45 21.50 -1.45
CA ALA A 195 -4.77 22.61 -0.79
C ALA A 195 -3.26 22.65 -1.12
N THR A 196 -2.77 23.81 -1.53
CA THR A 196 -1.33 24.03 -1.78
C THR A 196 -0.58 23.98 -0.45
N ILE A 197 0.58 23.29 -0.45
CA ILE A 197 1.47 23.24 0.71
C ILE A 197 2.52 24.34 0.51
N THR A 198 2.72 25.12 1.54
CA THR A 198 3.75 26.15 1.62
C THR A 198 4.90 25.63 2.49
N LYS A 199 6.03 26.34 2.48
CA LYS A 199 7.16 26.02 3.37
C LYS A 199 6.80 26.05 4.87
N ALA A 200 5.73 26.76 5.25
CA ALA A 200 5.30 26.86 6.64
C ALA A 200 4.52 25.64 7.15
N ASN A 201 3.89 24.86 6.26
CA ASN A 201 3.03 23.74 6.60
C ASN A 201 3.40 22.45 5.86
N GLU A 202 4.70 22.21 5.69
CA GLU A 202 5.23 21.03 4.99
C GLU A 202 4.99 19.68 5.66
N GLN A 203 4.34 19.65 6.83
CA GLN A 203 3.89 18.41 7.48
C GLN A 203 2.35 18.30 7.48
N GLU A 204 1.64 19.17 6.76
CA GLU A 204 0.20 19.08 6.70
C GLU A 204 -0.25 17.97 5.72
N ALA A 205 -1.26 17.19 6.14
CA ALA A 205 -1.93 16.20 5.31
C ALA A 205 -2.95 16.87 4.39
N ARG A 206 -2.81 16.63 3.08
CA ARG A 206 -3.73 17.13 2.05
C ARG A 206 -4.98 16.27 1.93
N CYS A 207 -6.04 16.86 1.39
CA CYS A 207 -7.19 16.10 0.87
C CYS A 207 -7.32 16.30 -0.64
N THR A 208 -7.57 15.21 -1.38
CA THR A 208 -7.81 15.29 -2.84
C THR A 208 -8.81 14.26 -3.36
N ASP A 209 -9.56 14.66 -4.38
CA ASP A 209 -10.44 13.82 -5.22
C ASP A 209 -9.72 13.16 -6.41
N ALA A 210 -8.38 13.29 -6.54
CA ALA A 210 -7.63 12.82 -7.71
C ALA A 210 -7.79 11.32 -8.00
N HIS A 211 -8.04 10.51 -6.97
CA HIS A 211 -8.27 9.08 -7.09
C HIS A 211 -9.50 8.71 -7.93
N ARG A 212 -10.46 9.64 -8.12
CA ARG A 212 -11.66 9.44 -8.95
C ARG A 212 -11.40 9.66 -10.44
N HIS A 213 -10.59 10.67 -10.77
CA HIS A 213 -10.33 11.11 -12.14
C HIS A 213 -9.20 10.37 -12.86
N MET A 214 -8.39 9.60 -12.13
CA MET A 214 -7.41 8.67 -12.72
C MET A 214 -8.05 7.49 -13.49
N GLY A 215 -9.39 7.47 -13.64
CA GLY A 215 -10.17 6.36 -14.20
C GLY A 215 -10.57 6.48 -15.67
N GLU A 216 -10.13 7.49 -16.42
CA GLU A 216 -10.40 7.57 -17.87
C GLU A 216 -9.51 6.64 -18.72
N SER A 217 -8.54 5.93 -18.12
CA SER A 217 -7.79 4.87 -18.80
C SER A 217 -8.38 3.49 -18.49
N THR A 218 -8.91 2.84 -19.51
CA THR A 218 -9.21 1.39 -19.51
C THR A 218 -7.97 0.58 -19.11
N GLY A 219 -7.96 -0.04 -17.91
CA GLY A 219 -6.91 -0.97 -17.48
C GLY A 219 -6.55 -0.97 -15.99
N ILE A 220 -5.56 -1.80 -15.62
CA ILE A 220 -5.03 -2.08 -14.26
C ILE A 220 -4.63 -0.79 -13.48
N GLN A 221 -4.33 0.32 -14.17
CA GLN A 221 -4.02 1.60 -13.51
C GLN A 221 -5.26 2.32 -12.97
N GLY A 222 -6.46 2.00 -13.47
CA GLY A 222 -7.72 2.56 -12.99
C GLY A 222 -8.10 2.11 -11.57
N SER A 223 -7.53 1.01 -11.08
CA SER A 223 -7.83 0.41 -9.76
C SER A 223 -6.75 0.68 -8.70
N ARG A 224 -5.84 1.64 -8.89
CA ARG A 224 -4.78 1.95 -7.91
C ARG A 224 -4.98 3.32 -7.27
N ILE A 225 -4.77 3.40 -5.96
CA ILE A 225 -4.57 4.66 -5.24
C ILE A 225 -3.13 4.69 -4.76
N ALA A 226 -2.38 5.72 -5.15
CA ALA A 226 -1.01 5.91 -4.74
C ALA A 226 -0.85 7.30 -4.10
N PHE A 227 -0.19 7.32 -2.95
CA PHE A 227 0.18 8.50 -2.21
C PHE A 227 1.71 8.62 -2.24
N SER A 228 2.23 9.72 -2.80
CA SER A 228 3.64 10.07 -2.75
C SER A 228 3.89 11.07 -1.62
N THR A 229 4.80 10.74 -0.71
CA THR A 229 4.97 11.47 0.56
C THR A 229 5.49 12.91 0.35
N LEU A 230 6.34 13.11 -0.65
CA LEU A 230 7.00 14.37 -0.98
C LEU A 230 6.28 15.19 -2.06
N GLU A 231 5.17 14.69 -2.61
CA GLU A 231 4.48 15.33 -3.74
C GLU A 231 3.95 16.73 -3.39
N GLY A 232 4.36 17.71 -4.20
CA GLY A 232 3.99 19.12 -4.05
C GLY A 232 4.45 19.76 -2.74
N ARG A 233 5.49 19.22 -2.08
CA ARG A 233 6.15 19.85 -0.92
C ARG A 233 7.37 20.65 -1.40
N PRO A 234 7.44 21.97 -1.14
CA PRO A 234 8.48 22.85 -1.69
C PRO A 234 9.93 22.42 -1.41
N SER A 235 10.23 21.90 -0.23
CA SER A 235 11.60 21.49 0.16
C SER A 235 11.98 20.09 -0.32
N ALA A 236 11.13 19.41 -1.11
CA ALA A 236 11.40 18.05 -1.58
C ALA A 236 12.68 17.94 -2.42
N ALA A 237 13.00 18.98 -3.21
CA ALA A 237 14.23 19.04 -4.00
C ALA A 237 15.50 19.10 -3.14
N ASP A 238 15.39 19.58 -1.89
CA ASP A 238 16.48 19.66 -0.93
C ASP A 238 16.15 18.84 0.34
N PHE A 239 15.67 17.62 0.13
CA PHE A 239 15.25 16.72 1.21
C PHE A 239 16.38 16.41 2.21
N ASP A 240 17.61 16.29 1.73
CA ASP A 240 18.77 15.96 2.58
C ASP A 240 19.08 17.05 3.62
N SER A 241 18.68 18.31 3.37
CA SER A 241 18.85 19.43 4.31
C SER A 241 17.60 19.75 5.13
N SER A 242 16.42 19.24 4.74
CA SER A 242 15.13 19.57 5.37
C SER A 242 14.77 18.59 6.51
N PRO A 243 15.01 18.92 7.80
CA PRO A 243 14.62 18.05 8.91
C PRO A 243 13.09 17.87 8.97
N VAL A 244 12.33 18.88 8.53
CA VAL A 244 10.87 18.87 8.51
C VAL A 244 10.34 17.74 7.61
N LEU A 245 10.90 17.61 6.40
CA LEU A 245 10.50 16.54 5.48
C LEU A 245 11.07 15.18 5.86
N GLN A 246 12.27 15.14 6.43
CA GLN A 246 12.86 13.91 6.95
C GLN A 246 11.99 13.29 8.06
N ASP A 247 11.44 14.13 8.94
CA ASP A 247 10.47 13.70 9.94
C ASP A 247 9.10 13.35 9.31
N TRP A 248 8.63 14.13 8.34
CA TRP A 248 7.40 13.86 7.60
C TRP A 248 7.38 12.48 6.91
N VAL A 249 8.47 12.06 6.29
CA VAL A 249 8.54 10.74 5.64
C VAL A 249 8.77 9.59 6.62
N THR A 250 9.14 9.90 7.87
CA THR A 250 9.43 8.89 8.88
C THR A 250 8.15 8.24 9.39
N ALA A 251 8.08 6.91 9.34
CA ALA A 251 7.01 6.11 9.93
C ALA A 251 7.51 4.75 10.44
N THR A 252 6.84 4.23 11.46
CA THR A 252 6.95 2.85 11.97
C THR A 252 5.74 2.01 11.60
N ASP A 253 4.57 2.64 11.45
CA ASP A 253 3.31 1.96 11.17
C ASP A 253 2.47 2.80 10.22
N ILE A 254 1.66 2.12 9.40
CA ILE A 254 0.72 2.73 8.48
C ILE A 254 -0.67 2.17 8.77
N ARG A 255 -1.66 3.05 8.82
CA ARG A 255 -3.06 2.68 8.96
C ARG A 255 -3.87 3.32 7.85
N VAL A 256 -4.58 2.49 7.10
CA VAL A 256 -5.57 2.95 6.13
C VAL A 256 -6.94 2.78 6.77
N VAL A 257 -7.76 3.82 6.69
CA VAL A 257 -9.15 3.84 7.16
C VAL A 257 -10.05 4.10 5.96
N PHE A 258 -10.94 3.16 5.69
CA PHE A 258 -11.99 3.31 4.69
C PHE A 258 -13.21 3.92 5.37
N HIS A 259 -13.60 5.12 4.95
CA HIS A 259 -14.72 5.84 5.55
C HIS A 259 -16.01 5.71 4.74
N ARG A 260 -15.93 5.70 3.41
CA ARG A 260 -17.11 5.47 2.55
C ARG A 260 -16.68 4.87 1.22
N LEU A 261 -17.38 3.83 0.78
CA LEU A 261 -17.20 3.27 -0.56
C LEU A 261 -17.79 4.20 -1.63
N GLN A 262 -19.02 4.68 -1.39
CA GLN A 262 -19.75 5.57 -2.29
C GLN A 262 -20.41 6.69 -1.48
N MET A 263 -20.43 7.91 -2.02
CA MET A 263 -21.23 8.98 -1.42
C MET A 263 -22.71 8.79 -1.76
N PRO A 264 -23.63 8.99 -0.79
CA PRO A 264 -25.06 9.04 -1.08
C PRO A 264 -25.31 10.03 -2.21
N GLN A 265 -26.03 9.62 -3.24
CA GLN A 265 -26.54 10.56 -4.23
C GLN A 265 -27.58 11.43 -3.52
N GLU A 266 -27.44 12.76 -3.59
CA GLU A 266 -28.52 13.64 -3.15
C GLU A 266 -29.75 13.28 -4.01
N SER A 267 -30.80 12.77 -3.37
CA SER A 267 -32.02 12.42 -4.07
C SER A 267 -32.57 13.69 -4.70
N ILE A 268 -32.96 13.60 -5.97
CA ILE A 268 -33.66 14.70 -6.66
C ILE A 268 -34.95 15.07 -5.89
N GLU A 269 -35.48 14.15 -5.07
CA GLU A 269 -36.59 14.38 -4.14
C GLU A 269 -36.30 15.49 -3.12
N ASP A 270 -35.08 15.61 -2.56
CA ASP A 270 -34.73 16.70 -1.63
C ASP A 270 -34.65 18.06 -2.34
N LEU A 271 -34.35 18.08 -3.65
CA LEU A 271 -34.37 19.29 -4.47
C LEU A 271 -35.80 19.78 -4.78
N PHE A 272 -36.79 18.89 -4.79
CA PHE A 272 -38.19 19.24 -5.00
C PHE A 272 -38.90 19.67 -3.70
N LEU A 273 -38.41 19.25 -2.54
CA LEU A 273 -39.01 19.57 -1.24
C LEU A 273 -38.52 20.90 -0.65
N LEU A 274 -37.38 21.44 -1.10
CA LEU A 274 -36.94 22.82 -0.82
C LEU A 274 -37.50 23.78 -1.86
N GLY A 275 -38.80 24.05 -1.77
CA GLY A 275 -39.46 25.10 -2.55
C GLY A 275 -38.75 26.45 -2.37
N SER A 276 -38.23 27.00 -3.47
CA SER A 276 -38.01 28.43 -3.63
C SER A 276 -38.72 28.92 -4.89
N PRO A 277 -39.68 29.85 -4.78
CA PRO A 277 -40.37 30.43 -5.92
C PRO A 277 -39.50 31.54 -6.49
N GLN A 278 -38.77 31.27 -7.59
CA GLN A 278 -38.33 32.27 -8.57
C GLN A 278 -37.53 31.61 -9.71
N VAL A 279 -38.25 31.17 -10.75
CA VAL A 279 -37.66 31.03 -12.09
C VAL A 279 -38.14 32.25 -12.88
N PRO A 280 -37.24 33.13 -13.37
CA PRO A 280 -37.63 34.24 -14.22
C PRO A 280 -38.24 33.72 -15.54
N PRO A 281 -39.23 34.44 -16.13
CA PRO A 281 -40.08 33.91 -17.20
C PRO A 281 -39.40 33.74 -18.58
N SER A 282 -38.06 33.70 -18.65
CA SER A 282 -37.31 33.62 -19.90
C SER A 282 -36.90 32.22 -20.35
N PHE A 283 -37.09 31.16 -19.55
CA PHE A 283 -36.82 29.78 -19.99
C PHE A 283 -38.11 29.05 -20.39
N ARG A 284 -38.70 29.52 -21.48
CA ARG A 284 -39.74 28.79 -22.24
C ARG A 284 -39.10 28.30 -23.54
N GLN A 285 -39.24 27.01 -23.86
CA GLN A 285 -38.65 26.22 -24.97
C GLN A 285 -37.25 25.67 -24.66
N LYS A 286 -37.01 24.35 -24.69
CA LYS A 286 -37.40 23.38 -25.73
C LYS A 286 -37.84 22.03 -25.13
N LYS A 287 -39.04 21.56 -25.50
CA LYS A 287 -39.40 20.12 -25.45
C LYS A 287 -38.49 19.41 -26.46
N ALA A 288 -37.46 18.72 -25.97
CA ALA A 288 -36.84 17.64 -26.70
C ALA A 288 -37.48 16.34 -26.20
N SER A 289 -38.23 15.71 -27.10
CA SER A 289 -38.85 14.41 -26.96
C SER A 289 -37.82 13.36 -26.56
N PHE A 290 -38.04 12.69 -25.43
CA PHE A 290 -37.59 11.31 -25.23
C PHE A 290 -38.83 10.52 -24.85
N GLY A 291 -39.38 9.82 -25.84
CA GLY A 291 -40.54 8.95 -25.67
C GLY A 291 -40.13 7.69 -24.93
N TYR A 292 -40.79 7.44 -23.80
CA TYR A 292 -41.09 6.09 -23.36
C TYR A 292 -42.60 5.95 -23.34
N ASN A 293 -43.10 5.04 -24.18
CA ASN A 293 -44.50 4.67 -24.24
C ASN A 293 -44.85 3.92 -22.94
N ALA A 294 -45.55 4.59 -22.02
CA ALA A 294 -46.28 3.91 -20.97
C ALA A 294 -47.59 3.42 -21.59
N ILE A 295 -47.77 2.10 -21.55
CA ILE A 295 -49.02 1.43 -21.91
C ILE A 295 -50.01 1.79 -20.78
N ASP A 296 -50.96 2.66 -21.09
CA ASP A 296 -52.17 2.83 -20.29
C ASP A 296 -52.97 1.53 -20.36
N ASN A 297 -53.21 0.90 -19.21
CA ASN A 297 -54.39 0.09 -18.89
C ASN A 297 -54.23 -0.45 -17.47
N TYR A 298 -54.85 0.20 -16.49
CA TYR A 298 -55.27 -0.46 -15.26
C TYR A 298 -56.74 -0.18 -15.04
N GLU A 299 -57.55 -1.16 -15.44
CA GLU A 299 -58.91 -1.36 -14.95
C GLU A 299 -58.86 -1.66 -13.45
N GLU A 300 -59.89 -1.16 -12.79
CA GLU A 300 -60.20 -1.29 -11.38
C GLU A 300 -60.42 -2.78 -11.01
N ALA A 301 -59.54 -3.34 -10.18
CA ALA A 301 -59.75 -4.65 -9.56
C ALA A 301 -59.26 -4.64 -8.11
N THR A 302 -60.21 -4.85 -7.22
CA THR A 302 -60.08 -5.04 -5.78
C THR A 302 -59.40 -6.38 -5.44
N ASP A 303 -58.64 -6.37 -4.34
CA ASP A 303 -58.33 -7.50 -3.44
C ASP A 303 -56.91 -8.14 -3.45
N SER A 304 -56.40 -8.24 -2.21
CA SER A 304 -55.34 -9.13 -1.67
C SER A 304 -53.85 -8.91 -1.99
N THR A 305 -53.14 -8.47 -0.94
CA THR A 305 -51.72 -8.74 -0.61
C THR A 305 -50.68 -8.57 -1.72
N ILE A 306 -50.26 -7.32 -1.93
CA ILE A 306 -48.99 -7.01 -2.60
C ILE A 306 -47.86 -7.33 -1.63
N ALA A 307 -47.14 -8.43 -1.87
CA ALA A 307 -45.79 -8.59 -1.34
C ALA A 307 -44.97 -7.42 -1.90
N VAL A 308 -44.57 -6.50 -1.02
CA VAL A 308 -43.58 -5.47 -1.37
C VAL A 308 -42.37 -6.23 -1.92
N PRO A 309 -41.94 -5.99 -3.17
CA PRO A 309 -40.69 -6.56 -3.63
C PRO A 309 -39.62 -5.97 -2.71
N THR A 310 -39.03 -6.81 -1.85
CA THR A 310 -37.84 -6.44 -1.09
C THR A 310 -36.80 -6.07 -2.13
N VAL A 311 -36.60 -4.77 -2.32
CA VAL A 311 -35.47 -4.25 -3.10
C VAL A 311 -34.24 -4.95 -2.50
N PRO A 312 -33.49 -5.75 -3.27
CA PRO A 312 -32.31 -6.39 -2.72
C PRO A 312 -31.42 -5.26 -2.21
N THR A 313 -31.20 -5.24 -0.89
CA THR A 313 -30.28 -4.31 -0.27
C THR A 313 -28.92 -4.62 -0.86
N LEU A 314 -28.46 -3.82 -1.82
CA LEU A 314 -27.10 -3.94 -2.33
C LEU A 314 -26.17 -3.81 -1.13
N THR A 315 -25.46 -4.88 -0.82
CA THR A 315 -24.42 -4.88 0.20
C THR A 315 -23.09 -4.59 -0.49
N HIS A 316 -22.33 -3.67 0.08
CA HIS A 316 -21.07 -3.22 -0.49
C HIS A 316 -19.91 -3.73 0.35
N HIS A 317 -18.73 -3.89 -0.23
CA HIS A 317 -17.54 -4.28 0.53
C HIS A 317 -16.30 -3.58 -0.03
N TYR A 318 -15.24 -3.54 0.77
CA TYR A 318 -13.92 -3.13 0.34
C TYR A 318 -13.13 -4.35 -0.13
N ALA A 319 -12.47 -4.25 -1.29
CA ALA A 319 -11.63 -5.32 -1.82
C ALA A 319 -10.29 -4.78 -2.34
N VAL A 320 -9.20 -5.25 -1.75
CA VAL A 320 -7.83 -4.79 -2.04
C VAL A 320 -6.97 -6.01 -2.35
N SER A 321 -6.24 -5.93 -3.46
CA SER A 321 -5.35 -7.01 -3.93
C SER A 321 -3.90 -6.82 -3.56
N ASP A 322 -3.45 -5.59 -3.30
CA ASP A 322 -2.07 -5.31 -2.92
C ASP A 322 -1.97 -4.03 -2.10
N PHE A 323 -1.24 -4.10 -1.00
CA PHE A 323 -0.89 -2.98 -0.14
C PHE A 323 0.63 -2.89 -0.08
N ALA A 324 1.17 -1.95 -0.85
CA ALA A 324 2.60 -1.67 -0.89
C ALA A 324 2.97 -0.38 -0.15
N VAL A 325 4.05 -0.45 0.61
CA VAL A 325 4.67 0.69 1.29
C VAL A 325 6.13 0.79 0.83
N GLY A 326 6.37 1.69 -0.12
CA GLY A 326 7.69 1.87 -0.71
C GLY A 326 8.55 2.82 0.12
N GLY A 327 9.73 2.38 0.51
CA GLY A 327 10.66 3.20 1.29
C GLY A 327 11.99 2.53 1.52
N ARG A 328 12.77 3.09 2.44
CA ARG A 328 14.03 2.51 2.91
C ARG A 328 14.10 2.55 4.42
N CYS A 329 14.82 1.59 5.01
CA CYS A 329 15.03 1.56 6.44
C CYS A 329 15.77 2.85 6.89
N LYS A 330 15.27 3.53 7.93
CA LYS A 330 15.84 4.80 8.39
C LYS A 330 17.13 4.56 9.18
N CYS A 331 18.28 4.90 8.60
CA CYS A 331 19.60 4.78 9.24
C CYS A 331 20.40 6.08 9.23
N ASN A 332 19.74 7.21 8.99
CA ASN A 332 20.34 8.55 8.96
C ASN A 332 21.59 8.69 8.05
N GLY A 333 21.71 7.83 7.02
CA GLY A 333 22.85 7.83 6.11
C GLY A 333 24.14 7.18 6.65
N HIS A 334 24.05 6.44 7.75
CA HIS A 334 25.17 5.76 8.42
C HIS A 334 25.10 4.23 8.35
N ALA A 335 24.22 3.65 7.52
CA ALA A 335 24.20 2.21 7.28
C ALA A 335 23.69 1.90 5.88
N SER A 336 24.25 0.88 5.26
CA SER A 336 23.89 0.41 3.92
C SER A 336 22.85 -0.71 3.92
N ARG A 337 22.48 -1.22 5.09
CA ARG A 337 21.48 -2.28 5.25
C ARG A 337 20.91 -2.29 6.67
N CYS A 338 19.75 -2.93 6.81
CA CYS A 338 19.18 -3.30 8.09
C CYS A 338 19.27 -4.82 8.26
N VAL A 339 19.51 -5.26 9.49
CA VAL A 339 19.72 -6.65 9.88
C VAL A 339 18.84 -6.98 11.07
N LEU A 340 18.51 -8.26 11.26
CA LEU A 340 17.85 -8.72 12.48
C LEU A 340 18.83 -8.63 13.65
N GLY A 341 18.39 -7.99 14.72
CA GLY A 341 19.11 -7.88 15.98
C GLY A 341 19.03 -9.16 16.80
N ARG A 342 19.40 -9.08 18.09
CA ARG A 342 19.40 -10.25 18.99
C ARG A 342 18.00 -10.69 19.43
N ASP A 343 17.07 -9.75 19.47
CA ASP A 343 15.68 -9.95 19.92
C ASP A 343 14.71 -10.03 18.72
N ASP A 344 15.20 -10.49 17.55
CA ASP A 344 14.49 -10.47 16.25
C ASP A 344 13.99 -9.09 15.78
N ASP A 345 14.44 -8.02 16.45
CA ASP A 345 14.17 -6.64 16.07
C ASP A 345 15.00 -6.22 14.86
N LEU A 346 14.35 -5.68 13.83
CA LEU A 346 15.07 -5.07 12.70
C LEU A 346 15.81 -3.80 13.16
N VAL A 347 17.13 -3.74 12.92
CA VAL A 347 18.02 -2.63 13.31
C VAL A 347 18.98 -2.27 12.18
N CYS A 348 19.53 -1.06 12.18
CA CYS A 348 20.56 -0.67 11.22
C CYS A 348 21.93 -1.32 11.54
N ASP A 349 22.66 -1.75 10.50
CA ASP A 349 24.07 -2.18 10.62
C ASP A 349 24.98 -0.94 10.66
N CYS A 350 25.00 -0.25 11.81
CA CYS A 350 25.57 1.11 11.93
C CYS A 350 27.09 1.19 11.69
N LYS A 351 27.47 2.12 10.80
CA LYS A 351 28.84 2.52 10.43
C LYS A 351 29.15 3.91 10.96
N HIS A 352 30.26 4.53 10.51
CA HIS A 352 30.62 5.91 10.85
C HIS A 352 30.72 6.17 12.36
N HIS A 353 31.09 5.14 13.13
CA HIS A 353 31.12 5.15 14.60
C HIS A 353 29.79 5.56 15.26
N THR A 354 28.68 5.30 14.60
CA THR A 354 27.32 5.54 15.11
C THR A 354 26.73 4.28 15.77
N ALA A 355 25.73 4.49 16.61
CA ALA A 355 25.00 3.47 17.35
C ALA A 355 23.54 3.90 17.50
N GLY A 356 22.72 3.00 18.06
CA GLY A 356 21.27 3.17 18.13
C GLY A 356 20.55 2.38 17.05
N ARG A 357 19.23 2.34 17.13
CA ARG A 357 18.40 1.52 16.21
C ARG A 357 18.41 2.11 14.80
N ASP A 358 18.49 3.42 14.71
CA ASP A 358 18.45 4.24 13.50
C ASP A 358 19.82 4.89 13.19
N CYS A 359 20.89 4.49 13.90
CA CYS A 359 22.21 5.15 13.87
C CYS A 359 22.16 6.63 14.30
N GLU A 360 21.31 6.93 15.28
CA GLU A 360 20.94 8.28 15.74
C GLU A 360 21.83 8.86 16.84
N ARG A 361 22.90 8.17 17.23
CA ARG A 361 23.85 8.64 18.25
C ARG A 361 25.26 8.12 17.98
N CYS A 362 26.26 8.75 18.61
CA CYS A 362 27.64 8.25 18.54
C CYS A 362 27.86 7.03 19.44
N LYS A 363 28.78 6.15 19.02
CA LYS A 363 29.31 5.08 19.89
C LYS A 363 30.03 5.70 21.09
N PRO A 364 30.10 4.99 22.23
CA PRO A 364 30.98 5.37 23.34
C PRO A 364 32.40 5.69 22.84
N PHE A 365 33.02 6.69 23.46
CA PHE A 365 34.36 7.21 23.13
C PHE A 365 34.50 7.95 21.79
N HIS A 366 33.42 8.12 21.02
CA HIS A 366 33.42 8.87 19.76
C HIS A 366 32.62 10.18 19.87
N PHE A 367 32.93 10.97 20.89
CA PHE A 367 32.19 12.20 21.25
C PHE A 367 32.98 13.50 20.98
N ASP A 368 34.00 13.47 20.13
CA ASP A 368 34.83 14.66 19.85
C ASP A 368 34.09 15.75 19.06
N ARG A 369 32.96 15.40 18.43
CA ARG A 369 32.00 16.35 17.88
C ARG A 369 30.55 15.86 18.07
N PRO A 370 29.54 16.75 17.99
CA PRO A 370 28.14 16.36 18.00
C PRO A 370 27.80 15.39 16.87
N TRP A 371 26.84 14.49 17.12
CA TRP A 371 26.26 13.65 16.08
C TRP A 371 25.52 14.50 15.04
N GLY A 372 25.55 14.08 13.77
CA GLY A 372 24.74 14.66 12.71
C GLY A 372 24.43 13.63 11.64
N ARG A 373 23.25 13.74 11.02
CA ARG A 373 22.84 12.91 9.88
C ARG A 373 23.80 13.09 8.70
N ALA A 374 24.20 12.00 8.03
CA ALA A 374 24.97 12.08 6.80
C ALA A 374 24.14 12.66 5.64
N ASN A 375 24.74 13.57 4.87
CA ASN A 375 24.14 14.19 3.69
C ASN A 375 25.01 13.89 2.44
N ALA A 376 24.62 14.40 1.27
CA ALA A 376 25.35 14.12 0.02
C ALA A 376 26.79 14.68 -0.01
N ARG A 377 27.11 15.67 0.83
CA ARG A 377 28.42 16.35 0.88
C ARG A 377 29.29 15.87 2.04
N GLU A 378 28.69 15.63 3.20
CA GLU A 378 29.36 15.31 4.44
C GLU A 378 28.76 14.03 5.06
N SER A 379 29.63 13.08 5.42
CA SER A 379 29.24 11.81 6.03
C SER A 379 28.92 11.92 7.53
N ASN A 380 29.33 13.02 8.16
CA ASN A 380 29.05 13.33 9.57
C ASN A 380 29.36 12.16 10.52
N GLU A 381 30.48 11.48 10.31
CA GLU A 381 30.95 10.40 11.16
C GLU A 381 31.30 10.85 12.57
N CYS A 382 31.00 10.03 13.57
CA CYS A 382 31.40 10.32 14.94
C CYS A 382 32.92 10.14 15.10
N LYS A 383 33.56 11.05 15.84
CA LYS A 383 35.02 11.10 15.98
C LYS A 383 35.46 10.78 17.40
N GLY A 384 36.46 9.90 17.54
CA GLY A 384 37.16 9.66 18.79
C GLY A 384 38.29 10.67 18.99
N LYS A 385 38.72 10.83 20.26
CA LYS A 385 39.88 11.64 20.62
C LYS A 385 41.18 10.86 20.49
#